data_AF-A0A3C1SZ22-F1
#
_entry.id   AF-A0A3C1SZ22-F1
#
_cell.length_a   1.000
_cell.length_b   1.000
_cell.length_c   1.000
_cell.angle_alpha   90.00
_cell.angle_beta   90.00
_cell.angle_gamma   90.00
#
_symmetry.space_group_name_H-M   'P 1'
#
loop_
_entity.id
_entity.type
_entity.pdbx_description
1 polymer ?
#
loop_
_entity_poly.entity_id
_entity_poly.type
_entity_poly.pdbx_seq_one_letter_code
_entity_poly.pdbx_strand_id
1 'polypeptide(L)'
;MNQNVVRYALTPKDLHAHIFQVELTLDNPNPLGQVFSLPNWIPGSYLIRDFSKHIVSINAQSCGKTIAIKKLDKNHWITQPCDSSITLQYELYAFDLSVRCAYLTNER
;
A
#
# COMPACT_ATOMS: atom_id res chain seq x y z
N MET A 1 -25.34 7.15 0.93
CA MET A 1 -24.11 6.46 0.45
C MET A 1 -23.04 6.75 1.47
N ASN A 2 -22.66 5.79 2.32
CA ASN A 2 -21.53 6.00 3.21
C ASN A 2 -20.28 6.06 2.34
N GLN A 3 -19.60 7.20 2.33
CA GLN A 3 -18.30 7.30 1.68
C GLN A 3 -17.31 6.47 2.50
N ASN A 4 -16.71 5.46 1.88
CA ASN A 4 -15.55 4.78 2.47
C ASN A 4 -14.39 5.76 2.40
N VAL A 5 -14.15 6.43 3.53
CA VAL A 5 -13.01 7.32 3.68
C VAL A 5 -11.77 6.46 3.76
N VAL A 6 -10.87 6.67 2.80
CA VAL A 6 -9.53 6.06 2.81
C VAL A 6 -8.54 7.13 3.23
N ARG A 7 -7.78 6.86 4.29
CA ARG A 7 -6.74 7.77 4.80
C ARG A 7 -5.37 7.15 4.55
N TYR A 8 -4.42 7.99 4.16
CA TYR A 8 -3.04 7.59 3.94
C TYR A 8 -2.11 8.46 4.79
N ALA A 9 -1.17 7.82 5.48
CA ALA A 9 -0.01 8.46 6.09
C ALA A 9 1.26 7.88 5.47
N LEU A 10 2.18 8.75 5.08
CA LEU A 10 3.45 8.37 4.46
C LEU A 10 4.58 8.91 5.33
N THR A 11 5.52 8.03 5.66
CA THR A 11 6.69 8.34 6.49
C THR A 11 7.95 7.91 5.75
N PRO A 12 8.93 8.79 5.51
CA PRO A 12 10.28 8.39 5.10
C PRO A 12 10.92 7.59 6.25
N LYS A 13 10.76 6.27 6.23
CA LYS A 13 11.14 5.39 7.35
C LYS A 13 12.65 5.25 7.44
N ASP A 14 13.31 5.10 6.30
CA ASP A 14 14.75 4.96 6.22
C ASP A 14 15.26 5.57 4.91
N LEU A 15 15.99 6.68 5.02
CA LEU A 15 16.54 7.41 3.88
C LEU A 15 17.71 6.66 3.22
N HIS A 16 18.48 5.91 4.00
CA HIS A 16 19.64 5.15 3.51
C HIS A 16 19.22 3.87 2.79
N ALA A 17 18.12 3.25 3.24
CA ALA A 17 17.54 2.08 2.59
C ALA A 17 16.52 2.45 1.50
N HIS A 18 16.26 3.74 1.28
CA HIS A 18 15.25 4.24 0.33
C HIS A 18 13.84 3.72 0.63
N ILE A 19 13.47 3.56 1.90
CA ILE A 19 12.19 2.99 2.32
C ILE A 19 11.23 4.06 2.83
N PHE A 20 10.04 4.10 2.22
CA PHE A 20 8.86 4.68 2.83
C PHE A 20 8.08 3.63 3.62
N GLN A 21 7.54 4.01 4.77
CA GLN A 21 6.41 3.33 5.38
C GLN A 21 5.12 4.04 4.94
N VAL A 22 4.15 3.25 4.51
CA VAL A 22 2.81 3.74 4.20
C VAL A 22 1.81 3.05 5.12
N GLU A 23 0.95 3.85 5.72
CA GLU A 23 -0.20 3.39 6.49
C GLU A 23 -1.48 3.83 5.79
N LEU A 24 -2.32 2.87 5.44
CA LEU A 24 -3.64 3.08 4.85
C LEU A 24 -4.70 2.65 5.86
N THR A 25 -5.59 3.57 6.25
CA THR A 25 -6.77 3.23 7.05
C THR A 25 -8.02 3.26 6.17
N LEU A 26 -8.77 2.16 6.19
CA LEU A 26 -10.05 2.02 5.52
C LEU A 26 -11.16 1.80 6.55
N ASP A 27 -12.14 2.70 6.57
CA ASP A 27 -13.37 2.50 7.32
C ASP A 27 -14.39 1.71 6.48
N ASN A 28 -15.24 0.93 7.17
CA ASN A 28 -16.30 0.13 6.57
C ASN A 28 -15.80 -0.79 5.41
N PRO A 29 -14.85 -1.71 5.69
CA PRO A 29 -14.36 -2.64 4.68
C PRO A 29 -15.49 -3.55 4.17
N ASN A 30 -15.26 -4.20 3.02
CA ASN A 30 -16.17 -5.22 2.53
C ASN A 30 -16.27 -6.38 3.57
N PRO A 31 -17.48 -6.71 4.07
CA PRO A 31 -17.65 -7.75 5.08
C PRO A 31 -17.29 -9.16 4.59
N LEU A 32 -17.18 -9.37 3.28
CA LEU A 32 -16.72 -10.64 2.69
C LEU A 32 -15.20 -10.71 2.50
N GLY A 33 -14.47 -9.67 2.94
CA GLY A 33 -13.03 -9.52 2.76
C GLY A 33 -12.72 -8.34 1.84
N GLN A 34 -11.80 -7.47 2.28
CA GLN A 34 -11.44 -6.28 1.52
C GLN A 34 -10.31 -6.58 0.55
N VAL A 35 -10.53 -6.22 -0.72
CA VAL A 35 -9.48 -6.24 -1.74
C VAL A 35 -8.80 -4.87 -1.80
N PHE A 36 -7.48 -4.87 -1.73
CA PHE A 36 -6.62 -3.72 -1.98
C PHE A 36 -5.88 -3.93 -3.29
N SER A 37 -5.69 -2.87 -4.07
CA SER A 37 -4.97 -2.92 -5.32
C SER A 37 -3.99 -1.76 -5.45
N LEU A 38 -2.91 -2.00 -6.18
CA LEU A 38 -1.98 -0.96 -6.59
C LEU A 38 -1.97 -0.87 -8.12
N PRO A 39 -2.03 0.33 -8.73
CA PRO A 39 -1.93 0.45 -10.18
C PRO A 39 -0.66 -0.21 -10.75
N ASN A 40 -0.75 -0.74 -11.96
CA ASN A 40 0.42 -1.31 -12.67
C ASN A 40 1.05 -0.33 -13.67
N TRP A 41 0.47 0.86 -13.82
CA TRP A 41 0.91 1.96 -14.70
C TRP A 41 0.37 3.28 -14.15
N ILE A 42 0.86 4.42 -14.67
CA ILE A 42 0.46 5.76 -14.24
C ILE A 42 -0.01 6.59 -15.44
N PRO A 43 -1.11 7.38 -15.32
CA PRO A 43 -1.55 8.29 -16.36
C PRO A 43 -0.41 9.14 -16.94
N GLY A 44 -0.39 9.27 -18.26
CA GLY A 44 0.71 9.95 -18.98
C GLY A 44 1.92 9.08 -19.30
N SER A 45 1.99 7.83 -18.81
CA SER A 45 3.02 6.84 -19.17
C SER A 45 2.36 5.51 -19.57
N TYR A 46 2.19 5.29 -20.88
CA TYR A 46 1.54 4.10 -21.46
C TYR A 46 2.43 2.85 -21.49
N LEU A 47 3.14 2.60 -20.39
CA LEU A 47 3.98 1.43 -20.18
C LEU A 47 3.62 0.77 -18.86
N ILE A 48 3.44 -0.55 -18.87
CA ILE A 48 3.29 -1.35 -17.65
C ILE A 48 4.60 -1.30 -16.84
N ARG A 49 4.51 -0.87 -15.58
CA ARG A 49 5.66 -0.69 -14.68
C ARG A 49 5.74 -1.74 -13.57
N ASP A 50 4.61 -2.35 -13.23
CA ASP A 50 4.47 -3.30 -12.12
C ASP A 50 4.95 -2.68 -10.79
N PHE A 51 4.30 -1.58 -10.36
CA PHE A 51 4.73 -0.83 -9.16
C PHE A 51 4.72 -1.69 -7.90
N SER A 52 3.92 -2.74 -7.87
CA SER A 52 3.81 -3.68 -6.75
C SER A 52 5.10 -4.43 -6.44
N LYS A 53 6.03 -4.51 -7.41
CA LYS A 53 7.36 -5.08 -7.17
C LYS A 53 8.19 -4.30 -6.15
N HIS A 54 7.84 -3.04 -5.89
CA HIS A 54 8.51 -2.18 -4.93
C HIS A 54 7.96 -2.31 -3.51
N ILE A 55 6.87 -3.07 -3.30
CA ILE A 55 6.38 -3.38 -1.95
C ILE A 55 7.31 -4.43 -1.33
N VAL A 56 8.00 -4.04 -0.26
CA VAL A 56 8.96 -4.88 0.46
C VAL A 56 8.23 -5.79 1.46
N SER A 57 7.30 -5.21 2.20
CA SER A 57 6.49 -5.91 3.19
C SER A 57 5.09 -5.32 3.22
N ILE A 58 4.10 -6.13 3.57
CA ILE A 58 2.70 -5.71 3.69
C ILE A 58 2.04 -6.51 4.80
N ASN A 59 1.38 -5.81 5.73
CA ASN A 59 0.65 -6.39 6.83
C ASN A 59 -0.66 -5.63 7.05
N ALA A 60 -1.64 -6.31 7.65
CA ALA A 60 -2.94 -5.74 7.94
C ALA A 60 -3.32 -5.96 9.40
N GLN A 61 -3.98 -4.96 9.98
CA GLN A 61 -4.48 -4.99 11.34
C GLN A 61 -5.92 -4.50 11.38
N SER A 62 -6.71 -5.03 12.32
CA SER A 62 -8.03 -4.51 12.67
C SER A 62 -8.19 -4.55 14.19
N CYS A 63 -8.68 -3.45 14.78
CA CYS A 63 -8.82 -3.30 16.24
C CYS A 63 -7.56 -3.67 17.03
N GLY A 64 -6.39 -3.28 16.52
CA GLY A 64 -5.08 -3.55 17.14
C GLY A 64 -4.60 -5.01 17.06
N LYS A 65 -5.30 -5.87 16.30
CA LYS A 65 -4.92 -7.27 16.07
C LYS A 65 -4.54 -7.48 14.62
N THR A 66 -3.47 -8.24 14.38
CA THR A 66 -3.09 -8.66 13.04
C THR A 66 -4.18 -9.52 12.41
N ILE A 67 -4.57 -9.20 11.18
CA ILE A 67 -5.48 -10.00 10.37
C ILE A 67 -4.73 -10.58 9.17
N ALA A 68 -5.10 -11.76 8.70
CA ALA A 68 -4.40 -12.37 7.58
C ALA A 68 -4.66 -11.58 6.29
N ILE A 69 -3.59 -11.35 5.53
CA ILE A 69 -3.62 -10.76 4.20
C ILE A 69 -2.97 -11.73 3.21
N LYS A 70 -3.65 -11.94 2.08
CA LYS A 70 -3.19 -12.85 1.02
C LYS A 70 -3.02 -12.09 -0.28
N LYS A 71 -1.90 -12.29 -0.95
CA LYS A 71 -1.69 -11.81 -2.32
C LYS A 71 -2.55 -12.64 -3.28
N LEU A 72 -3.41 -11.98 -4.06
CA LEU A 72 -4.28 -12.62 -5.05
C LEU A 72 -3.59 -12.75 -6.41
N ASP A 73 -2.89 -11.69 -6.82
CA ASP A 73 -2.11 -11.65 -8.06
C ASP A 73 -0.94 -10.66 -7.91
N LYS A 74 -0.34 -10.17 -9.00
CA LYS A 74 0.82 -9.27 -8.97
C LYS A 74 0.60 -8.02 -8.11
N ASN A 75 -0.61 -7.45 -8.15
CA ASN A 75 -0.91 -6.14 -7.61
C ASN A 75 -2.24 -6.05 -6.82
N HIS A 76 -2.80 -7.20 -6.45
CA HIS A 76 -3.98 -7.29 -5.58
C HIS A 76 -3.70 -8.12 -4.34
N TRP A 77 -4.27 -7.68 -3.21
CA TRP A 77 -4.27 -8.37 -1.94
C TRP A 77 -5.68 -8.40 -1.37
N ILE A 78 -5.99 -9.44 -0.61
CA ILE A 78 -7.25 -9.56 0.11
C ILE A 78 -6.99 -9.80 1.59
N THR A 79 -7.71 -9.09 2.46
CA THR A 79 -7.73 -9.38 3.90
C THR A 79 -8.83 -10.38 4.22
N GLN A 80 -8.69 -11.10 5.34
CA GLN A 80 -9.83 -11.81 5.91
C GLN A 80 -10.99 -10.84 6.23
N PRO A 81 -12.25 -11.34 6.20
CA PRO A 81 -13.41 -10.63 6.70
C PRO A 81 -13.17 -10.00 8.08
N CYS A 82 -13.59 -8.75 8.26
CA CYS A 82 -13.61 -8.09 9.56
C CYS A 82 -14.71 -7.02 9.60
N ASP A 83 -15.25 -6.79 10.79
CA ASP A 83 -16.40 -5.89 11.01
C ASP A 83 -15.97 -4.48 11.46
N SER A 84 -14.67 -4.18 11.35
CA SER A 84 -14.08 -2.94 11.87
C SER A 84 -13.07 -2.37 10.88
N SER A 85 -12.62 -1.13 11.12
CA SER A 85 -11.63 -0.49 10.25
C SER A 85 -10.38 -1.35 10.06
N ILE A 86 -9.84 -1.34 8.86
CA ILE A 86 -8.56 -1.99 8.52
C ILE A 86 -7.47 -0.94 8.48
N THR A 87 -6.35 -1.21 9.13
CA THR A 87 -5.09 -0.50 8.91
C THR A 87 -4.13 -1.42 8.17
N LEU A 88 -3.78 -1.03 6.94
CA LEU A 88 -2.78 -1.69 6.12
C LEU A 88 -1.47 -0.93 6.27
N GLN A 89 -0.41 -1.59 6.71
CA GLN A 89 0.93 -1.02 6.77
C GLN A 89 1.82 -1.76 5.78
N TYR A 90 2.52 -1.01 4.92
CA TYR A 90 3.45 -1.58 3.97
C TYR A 90 4.68 -0.71 3.78
N GLU A 91 5.77 -1.35 3.40
CA GLU A 91 7.03 -0.69 3.09
C GLU A 91 7.22 -0.63 1.58
N LEU A 92 7.62 0.54 1.09
CA LEU A 92 7.83 0.82 -0.33
C LEU A 92 9.29 1.20 -0.56
N TYR A 93 9.98 0.44 -1.41
CA TYR A 93 11.32 0.76 -1.88
C TYR A 93 11.27 1.81 -2.99
N ALA A 94 11.92 2.94 -2.77
CA ALA A 94 11.84 4.16 -3.57
C ALA A 94 13.23 4.62 -4.03
N PHE A 95 13.82 3.92 -4.99
CA PHE A 95 15.11 4.30 -5.58
C PHE A 95 15.07 4.31 -7.12
N ASP A 96 13.98 4.83 -7.68
CA ASP A 96 13.84 5.06 -9.13
C ASP A 96 13.84 6.56 -9.39
N LEU A 97 14.97 7.08 -9.87
CA LEU A 97 15.12 8.50 -10.22
C LEU A 97 14.39 8.80 -11.54
N SER A 98 13.06 8.92 -11.46
CA SER A 98 12.22 9.34 -12.57
C SER A 98 10.93 10.01 -12.10
N VAL A 99 10.31 10.80 -12.99
CA VAL A 99 9.01 11.47 -12.73
C VAL A 99 7.81 10.50 -12.65
N ARG A 100 8.05 9.20 -12.80
CA ARG A 100 7.00 8.17 -12.98
C ARG A 100 6.88 7.22 -11.78
N CYS A 101 7.88 7.23 -10.90
CA CYS A 101 8.03 6.30 -9.79
C CYS A 101 8.32 7.08 -8.49
N ALA A 102 8.94 6.44 -7.50
CA ALA A 102 9.33 7.07 -6.25
C ALA A 102 10.85 7.05 -6.08
N TYR A 103 11.39 8.15 -5.56
CA TYR A 103 12.79 8.33 -5.22
C TYR A 103 12.89 8.95 -3.83
N LEU A 104 13.66 8.32 -2.94
CA LEU A 104 13.96 8.78 -1.60
C LEU A 104 15.47 8.64 -1.40
N THR A 105 16.15 9.72 -1.07
CA THR A 105 17.59 9.72 -0.83
C THR A 105 17.92 10.55 0.41
N ASN A 106 19.10 10.33 0.96
CA ASN A 106 19.71 11.16 1.99
C ASN A 106 20.69 12.20 1.41
N GLU A 107 20.94 12.18 0.10
CA GLU A 107 21.78 13.14 -0.60
C GLU A 107 21.09 14.52 -0.66
N ARG A 108 21.88 15.59 -0.52
CA ARG A 108 21.44 16.98 -0.55
C ARG A 108 21.70 17.63 -1.90
#